data_AF-A0A5B7JAF6-F1
#
_entry.id   AF-A0A5B7JAF6-F1
#
_cell.length_a   1.000
_cell.length_b   1.000
_cell.length_c   1.000
_cell.angle_alpha   90.00
_cell.angle_beta   90.00
_cell.angle_gamma   90.00
#
_symmetry.space_group_name_H-M   'P 1'
#
loop_
_entity.id
_entity.type
_entity.pdbx_description
1 polymer ?
#
loop_
_entity_poly.entity_id
_entity_poly.type
_entity_poly.pdbx_seq_one_letter_code
_entity_poly.pdbx_strand_id
1 'polypeptide(L)' 'MMAQIITPSPPNVCSGTSDCDPPQVNATLGRSLKPRLLKEGDDVYFTCSVAANPPATSITWYHEVSSNRMDKYG' A
#
# COMPACT_ATOMS: atom_id res chain seq x y z
N MET A 1 4.93 -3.84 5.59
CA MET A 1 4.76 -3.30 4.23
C MET A 1 3.55 -2.38 4.23
N MET A 2 3.70 -1.16 3.73
CA MET A 2 2.68 -0.13 3.59
C MET A 2 2.67 0.36 2.14
N ALA A 3 1.50 0.74 1.62
CA ALA A 3 1.36 1.35 0.31
C ALA A 3 0.77 2.75 0.49
N GLN A 4 1.32 3.73 -0.21
CA GLN A 4 0.80 5.08 -0.29
C GLN A 4 0.49 5.41 -1.75
N ILE A 5 -0.63 6.09 -1.97
CA ILE A 5 -0.98 6.61 -3.30
C ILE A 5 -0.47 8.04 -3.42
N ILE A 6 0.06 8.37 -4.60
CA ILE A 6 0.28 9.73 -5.04
C ILE A 6 -0.73 10.00 -6.15
N THR A 7 -1.77 10.78 -5.84
CA THR A 7 -2.71 11.31 -6.82
C THR A 7 -2.35 12.75 -7.11
N PRO A 8 -1.75 13.09 -8.27
CA PRO A 8 -1.77 14.47 -8.73
C PRO A 8 -3.23 14.83 -8.94
N SER A 9 -3.74 15.86 -8.25
CA SER A 9 -5.04 16.42 -8.62
C SER A 9 -4.92 16.91 -10.06
N PRO A 10 -5.62 16.30 -11.03
CA PRO A 10 -5.60 16.85 -12.36
C PRO A 10 -6.29 18.22 -12.25
N PRO A 11 -5.72 19.28 -12.85
CA PRO A 11 -6.45 20.53 -12.93
C PRO A 11 -7.77 20.22 -13.66
N ASN A 12 -8.89 20.47 -12.99
CA ASN A 12 -10.26 20.41 -13.53
C ASN A 12 -11.05 19.08 -13.46
N VAL A 13 -10.69 18.09 -12.63
CA VAL A 13 -11.51 16.86 -12.50
C VAL A 13 -12.53 16.91 -11.35
N CYS A 14 -12.27 17.70 -10.31
CA CYS A 14 -13.18 17.86 -9.17
C CYS A 14 -13.63 19.32 -9.08
N SER A 15 -14.87 19.62 -9.48
CA SER A 15 -15.46 20.96 -9.34
C SER A 15 -16.04 21.21 -7.93
N GLY A 16 -16.01 20.20 -7.04
CA GLY A 16 -16.46 20.24 -5.64
C GLY A 16 -16.03 19.00 -4.83
N THR A 17 -16.34 18.98 -3.53
CA THR A 17 -15.99 17.89 -2.58
C THR A 17 -16.89 16.65 -2.69
N SER A 18 -17.95 16.70 -3.50
CA SER A 18 -18.93 15.62 -3.69
C SER A 18 -18.68 14.72 -4.90
N ASP A 19 -17.81 15.14 -5.82
CA ASP A 19 -17.51 14.42 -7.07
C ASP A 19 -16.27 13.53 -6.98
N CYS A 20 -15.51 13.63 -5.89
CA CYS A 20 -14.23 12.96 -5.76
C CYS A 20 -14.13 12.15 -4.47
N ASP A 21 -13.76 10.88 -4.64
CA ASP A 21 -13.56 9.94 -3.56
C ASP A 21 -12.07 9.91 -3.19
N PRO A 22 -11.72 10.17 -1.92
CA PRO A 22 -10.33 10.11 -1.49
C PRO A 22 -9.78 8.70 -1.71
N PRO A 23 -8.53 8.59 -2.20
CA PRO A 23 -7.93 7.31 -2.54
C PRO A 23 -7.85 6.38 -1.32
N GLN A 24 -8.55 5.25 -1.39
CA GLN A 24 -8.49 4.18 -0.39
C GLN A 24 -7.49 3.12 -0.85
N VAL A 25 -6.47 2.87 -0.01
CA VAL A 25 -5.42 1.87 -0.25
C VAL A 25 -5.64 0.67 0.64
N ASN A 26 -5.69 -0.51 0.05
CA ASN A 26 -5.58 -1.76 0.79
C ASN A 26 -4.44 -2.60 0.22
N ALA A 27 -3.47 -2.94 1.08
CA ALA A 27 -2.43 -3.90 0.78
C ALA A 27 -2.78 -5.24 1.44
N THR A 28 -2.88 -6.30 0.64
CA THR A 28 -3.19 -7.65 1.11
C THR A 28 -2.14 -8.63 0.64
N LEU A 29 -1.92 -9.69 1.42
CA LEU A 29 -1.06 -10.80 0.99
C LEU A 29 -1.63 -11.43 -0.29
N GLY A 30 -0.74 -11.89 -1.17
CA GLY A 30 -1.12 -12.61 -2.38
C GLY A 30 -2.12 -13.74 -2.10
N ARG A 31 -3.14 -13.88 -2.95
CA ARG A 31 -4.26 -14.85 -2.72
C ARG A 31 -3.79 -16.29 -2.49
N SER A 32 -2.67 -16.68 -3.07
CA SER A 32 -2.12 -18.04 -2.94
C SER A 32 -1.24 -18.22 -1.69
N LEU A 33 -0.88 -17.13 -1.01
CA LEU A 33 -0.06 -17.17 0.19
C LEU A 33 -0.94 -17.29 1.43
N LYS A 34 -0.58 -18.18 2.35
CA LYS A 34 -1.30 -18.40 3.61
C LYS A 34 -0.44 -17.87 4.75
N PRO A 35 -0.85 -16.79 5.47
CA PRO A 35 -0.03 -16.16 6.50
C PRO A 35 0.53 -17.14 7.55
N ARG A 36 -0.25 -18.19 7.88
CA ARG A 36 0.12 -19.19 8.88
C ARG A 36 1.18 -20.19 8.41
N LEU A 37 1.42 -20.30 7.10
CA LEU A 37 2.37 -21.24 6.52
C LEU A 37 3.67 -20.58 6.06
N LEU A 38 3.70 -19.24 6.03
CA LEU A 38 4.88 -18.48 5.65
C LEU A 38 5.96 -18.60 6.72
N LYS A 39 7.18 -18.85 6.29
CA LYS A 39 8.39 -18.97 7.13
C LYS A 39 9.48 -18.02 6.64
N GLU A 40 10.47 -17.81 7.49
CA GLU A 40 11.67 -17.07 7.10
C GLU A 40 12.37 -17.76 5.92
N GLY A 41 12.69 -16.99 4.89
CA GLY A 41 13.21 -17.50 3.61
C GLY A 41 12.15 -17.72 2.54
N ASP A 42 10.85 -17.62 2.86
CA ASP A 42 9.78 -17.70 1.85
C ASP A 42 9.61 -16.37 1.10
N ASP A 43 9.49 -16.46 -0.22
CA ASP A 43 9.12 -15.32 -1.04
C ASP A 43 7.64 -14.95 -0.84
N VAL A 44 7.41 -13.68 -0.56
CA VAL A 44 6.06 -13.13 -0.39
C VAL A 44 5.82 -12.00 -1.37
N TYR A 45 4.58 -11.91 -1.84
CA TYR A 45 4.11 -10.80 -2.65
C TYR A 45 2.84 -10.22 -2.06
N PHE A 46 2.68 -8.90 -2.23
CA PHE A 46 1.53 -8.16 -1.77
C PHE A 46 0.77 -7.62 -2.98
N THR A 47 -0.55 -7.70 -2.92
CA THR A 47 -1.45 -7.05 -3.86
C THR A 47 -1.88 -5.71 -3.26
N CYS A 48 -1.74 -4.62 -4.02
CA CYS A 48 -2.36 -3.34 -3.67
C CYS A 48 -3.64 -3.17 -4.49
N SER A 49 -4.75 -2.95 -3.80
CA SER A 49 -6.00 -2.49 -4.39
C SER A 49 -6.22 -1.03 -4.04
N VAL A 50 -6.49 -0.22 -5.06
CA VAL A 50 -6.72 1.21 -4.95
C VAL A 50 -8.11 1.54 -5.45
N ALA A 51 -8.93 2.16 -4.61
CA ALA A 51 -10.20 2.76 -5.01
C ALA A 51 -10.07 4.28 -4.87
N ALA A 52 -10.05 5.00 -5.99
CA ALA A 52 -9.85 6.44 -6.01
C ALA A 52 -10.64 7.04 -7.18
N ASN A 53 -11.23 8.20 -6.94
CA ASN A 53 -11.84 9.01 -7.99
C ASN A 53 -11.40 10.47 -7.79
N PRO A 54 -10.52 11.03 -8.62
CA PRO A 54 -9.99 10.48 -9.88
C PRO A 54 -9.00 9.30 -9.70
N PRO A 55 -8.72 8.54 -10.78
CA PRO A 55 -7.81 7.40 -10.73
C PRO A 55 -6.41 7.81 -10.24
N ALA A 56 -5.81 6.96 -9.40
CA ALA A 56 -4.44 7.13 -8.97
C ALA A 56 -3.45 6.94 -10.13
N THR A 57 -2.43 7.79 -10.21
CA THR A 57 -1.40 7.69 -11.26
C THR A 57 -0.16 6.94 -10.79
N SER A 58 0.13 6.99 -9.49
CA SER A 58 1.36 6.43 -8.93
C SER A 58 1.11 5.83 -7.55
N ILE A 59 1.75 4.68 -7.29
CA ILE A 59 1.71 3.98 -6.00
C ILE A 59 3.15 3.82 -5.52
N THR A 60 3.41 4.25 -4.30
CA THR A 60 4.70 4.08 -3.64
C THR A 60 4.55 3.08 -2.51
N TRP A 61 5.47 2.12 -2.45
CA TRP A 61 5.51 1.14 -1.38
C TRP A 61 6.59 1.50 -0.36
N TYR A 62 6.25 1.34 0.92
CA TYR A 62 7.13 1.58 2.04
C TYR A 62 7.21 0.32 2.88
N HIS A 63 8.42 -0.05 3.27
CA HIS A 63 8.60 -1.06 4.31
C HIS A 63 8.87 -0.31 5.62
N GLU A 64 7.89 -0.33 6.53
CA GLU A 64 8.13 0.07 7.93
C GLU A 64 9.14 -0.90 8.55
N VAL A 65 10.42 -0.55 8.45
CA VAL A 65 11.41 -1.11 9.35
C VAL A 65 11.19 -0.37 10.65
N SER A 66 10.34 -0.91 11.53
CA SER A 66 10.34 -0.47 12.92
C SER A 66 11.79 -0.56 13.39
N SER A 67 12.42 0.56 13.69
CA SER A 67 13.75 0.67 14.25
C SER A 67 13.74 0.11 15.69
N ASN A 68 13.55 -1.19 15.79
CA ASN A 68 14.02 -2.01 16.89
C ASN A 68 14.89 -3.12 16.28
N ARG A 69 15.92 -2.70 15.53
CA ARG A 69 17.17 -3.44 15.52
C ARG A 69 17.91 -3.05 16.80
N MET A 70 17.48 -3.63 17.92
CA MET A 70 18.47 -4.12 18.87
C MET A 70 18.73 -5.55 18.41
N ASP A 71 19.70 -5.67 17.52
CA ASP A 71 20.50 -6.87 17.36
C ASP A 71 20.83 -7.41 18.75
N LYS A 72 20.08 -8.43 19.17
CA LYS A 72 20.55 -9.43 20.11
C LYS A 72 21.87 -9.96 19.53
N TYR A 73 23.03 -9.53 20.06
CA TYR A 73 24.15 -10.37 20.49
C TYR A 73 25.25 -9.50 21.15
N GLY A 74 25.42 -9.65 22.47
CA GLY A 74 26.42 -8.99 23.31
C GLY A 74 26.00 -8.96 24.78
#